data_AF-A0A4D7QRI3-F1
#
_entry.id   AF-A0A4D7QRI3-F1
#
_cell.length_a   1.000
_cell.length_b   1.000
_cell.length_c   1.000
_cell.angle_alpha   90.00
_cell.angle_beta   90.00
_cell.angle_gamma   90.00
#
_symmetry.space_group_name_H-M   'P 1'
#
loop_
_entity.id
_entity.type
_entity.pdbx_description
1 polymer ?
#
loop_
_entity_poly.entity_id
_entity_poly.type
_entity_poly.pdbx_seq_one_letter_code
_entity_poly.pdbx_strand_id
1 'polypeptide(L)'
;MTDHTPTGAWLDHEDRPYFRHRPKLIGPVITMTLDGDHLLWSDGKSTLTLPLADIRQVRLTFRPANLHTRRYCAEITPRAGRKLWMSNVSWRGMVELEAHDGAYTGFLRRLMPAVAKAAPKTLFIAGEPLWRYGLIGLTTLGLVFSVIWLAIPALANRNWGLIGILALLGGYAIWQMSLWLTKNRPGLFDPGQPPKALLPSGVTPPQA
;
A
#
# COMPACT_ATOMS: atom_id res chain seq x y z
N MET A 1 -3.89 -28.49 11.43
CA MET A 1 -4.89 -28.15 10.39
C MET A 1 -4.33 -26.96 9.62
N THR A 2 -3.44 -27.28 8.68
CA THR A 2 -2.67 -26.33 7.88
C THR A 2 -3.50 -25.96 6.66
N ASP A 3 -4.05 -24.76 6.65
CA ASP A 3 -4.74 -24.23 5.48
C ASP A 3 -3.67 -23.79 4.47
N HIS A 4 -3.30 -24.71 3.60
CA HIS A 4 -2.47 -24.43 2.44
C HIS A 4 -3.33 -23.64 1.44
N THR A 5 -3.30 -22.31 1.53
CA THR A 5 -3.92 -21.44 0.52
C THR A 5 -3.29 -21.77 -0.85
N PRO A 6 -4.04 -22.30 -1.82
CA PRO A 6 -3.46 -22.73 -3.08
C PRO A 6 -3.01 -21.51 -3.89
N THR A 7 -1.87 -21.65 -4.53
CA THR A 7 -1.40 -20.84 -5.66
C THR A 7 -2.52 -20.74 -6.70
N GLY A 8 -3.31 -19.66 -6.67
CA GLY A 8 -4.58 -19.54 -7.42
C GLY A 8 -5.73 -18.86 -6.65
N ALA A 9 -5.59 -18.58 -5.35
CA ALA A 9 -6.63 -18.04 -4.46
C ALA A 9 -7.14 -16.59 -4.73
N TRP A 10 -6.91 -16.06 -5.94
CA TRP A 10 -7.46 -14.79 -6.42
C TRP A 10 -8.36 -14.96 -7.64
N LEU A 11 -8.70 -16.20 -8.00
CA LEU A 11 -9.72 -16.52 -9.00
C LEU A 11 -10.86 -17.22 -8.31
N ASP A 12 -12.09 -16.75 -8.51
CA ASP A 12 -13.26 -17.42 -7.97
C ASP A 12 -13.57 -18.68 -8.79
N HIS A 13 -14.61 -19.41 -8.38
CA HIS A 13 -15.09 -20.61 -9.08
C HIS A 13 -15.49 -20.40 -10.55
N GLU A 14 -15.63 -19.14 -10.99
CA GLU A 14 -15.92 -18.78 -12.38
C GLU A 14 -14.70 -18.15 -13.08
N ASP A 15 -13.50 -18.38 -12.53
CA ASP A 15 -12.23 -17.83 -13.00
C ASP A 15 -12.19 -16.28 -13.03
N ARG A 16 -13.03 -15.61 -12.24
CA ARG A 16 -13.05 -14.16 -12.12
C ARG A 16 -12.03 -13.71 -11.08
N PRO A 17 -11.22 -12.67 -11.35
CA PRO A 17 -10.28 -12.16 -10.38
C PRO A 17 -11.01 -11.59 -9.16
N TYR A 18 -10.75 -12.13 -7.96
CA TYR A 18 -11.29 -11.61 -6.71
C TYR A 18 -10.20 -11.44 -5.65
N PHE A 19 -10.44 -10.52 -4.73
CA PHE A 19 -9.58 -10.27 -3.58
C PHE A 19 -10.43 -10.00 -2.34
N ARG A 20 -10.04 -10.61 -1.22
CA ARG A 20 -10.69 -10.41 0.07
C ARG A 20 -9.68 -9.98 1.10
N HIS A 21 -10.04 -9.00 1.91
CA HIS A 21 -9.21 -8.59 3.03
C HIS A 21 -10.07 -8.03 4.17
N ARG A 22 -9.59 -8.19 5.41
CA ARG A 22 -10.19 -7.60 6.60
C ARG A 22 -9.32 -6.45 7.09
N PRO A 23 -9.71 -5.19 6.87
CA PRO A 23 -8.84 -4.03 7.16
C PRO A 23 -8.79 -3.64 8.64
N LYS A 24 -9.78 -4.07 9.43
CA LYS A 24 -9.93 -3.73 10.86
C LYS A 24 -10.06 -5.01 11.67
N LEU A 25 -9.59 -4.98 12.92
CA LEU A 25 -9.72 -6.10 13.84
C LEU A 25 -11.18 -6.52 14.03
N ILE A 26 -12.05 -5.55 14.31
CA ILE A 26 -13.50 -5.74 14.37
C ILE A 26 -14.11 -5.02 13.17
N GLY A 27 -14.59 -5.80 12.21
CA GLY A 27 -15.19 -5.26 11.01
C GLY A 27 -15.47 -6.31 9.93
N PRO A 28 -16.27 -5.93 8.93
CA PRO A 28 -16.60 -6.82 7.84
C PRO A 28 -15.38 -7.08 6.94
N VAL A 29 -15.40 -8.24 6.29
CA VAL A 29 -14.43 -8.58 5.24
C VAL A 29 -14.82 -7.80 3.98
N ILE A 30 -13.87 -7.05 3.43
CA ILE A 30 -14.05 -6.36 2.16
C ILE A 30 -13.71 -7.33 1.04
N THR A 31 -14.67 -7.57 0.15
CA THR A 31 -14.50 -8.38 -1.05
C THR A 31 -14.55 -7.51 -2.30
N MET A 32 -13.65 -7.77 -3.23
CA MET A 32 -13.58 -7.11 -4.52
C MET A 32 -13.50 -8.17 -5.61
N THR A 33 -14.38 -8.10 -6.60
CA THR A 33 -14.40 -9.05 -7.73
C THR A 33 -14.45 -8.26 -9.02
N LEU A 34 -13.58 -8.61 -9.95
CA LEU A 34 -13.56 -8.06 -11.30
C LEU A 34 -14.49 -8.91 -12.18
N ASP A 35 -15.62 -8.32 -12.57
CA ASP A 35 -16.65 -8.96 -13.39
C ASP A 35 -16.76 -8.22 -14.74
N GLY A 36 -16.02 -8.70 -15.73
CA GLY A 36 -15.93 -8.05 -17.04
C GLY A 36 -15.52 -6.59 -16.93
N ASP A 37 -16.42 -5.69 -17.34
CA ASP A 37 -16.23 -4.23 -17.31
C ASP A 37 -16.72 -3.56 -16.01
N HIS A 38 -17.02 -4.35 -14.98
CA HIS A 38 -17.45 -3.88 -13.68
C HIS A 38 -16.56 -4.40 -12.55
N LEU A 39 -16.36 -3.55 -11.55
CA LEU A 39 -15.75 -3.91 -10.28
C LEU A 39 -16.85 -4.03 -9.23
N LEU A 40 -17.12 -5.26 -8.81
CA LEU A 40 -18.00 -5.55 -7.69
C LEU A 40 -17.23 -5.35 -6.40
N TRP A 41 -17.79 -4.56 -5.49
CA TRP A 41 -17.21 -4.27 -4.19
C TRP A 41 -18.24 -4.53 -3.10
N SER A 42 -17.85 -5.21 -2.03
CA SER A 42 -18.70 -5.44 -0.88
C SER A 42 -17.92 -5.23 0.42
N ASP A 43 -18.43 -4.40 1.32
CA ASP A 43 -17.92 -4.24 2.69
C ASP A 43 -18.78 -4.98 3.72
N GLY A 44 -19.51 -6.03 3.31
CA GLY A 44 -20.41 -6.79 4.17
C GLY A 44 -21.65 -6.04 4.66
N LYS A 45 -21.73 -4.71 4.49
CA LYS A 45 -22.93 -3.88 4.77
C LYS A 45 -23.57 -3.37 3.48
N SER A 46 -22.74 -3.07 2.49
CA SER A 46 -23.14 -2.49 1.21
C SER A 46 -22.38 -3.19 0.10
N THR A 47 -23.10 -3.51 -0.98
CA THR A 47 -22.53 -3.99 -2.23
C THR A 47 -22.69 -2.89 -3.27
N LEU A 48 -21.60 -2.55 -3.96
CA LEU A 48 -21.54 -1.55 -5.00
C LEU A 48 -20.97 -2.19 -6.27
N THR A 49 -21.62 -1.94 -7.39
CA THR A 49 -21.10 -2.24 -8.73
C THR A 49 -20.53 -0.95 -9.31
N LEU A 50 -19.22 -0.92 -9.54
CA LEU A 50 -18.52 0.24 -10.12
C LEU A 50 -18.09 -0.08 -11.54
N PRO A 51 -18.63 0.58 -12.59
CA PRO A 51 -18.12 0.45 -13.95
C PRO A 51 -16.63 0.85 -14.01
N LEU A 52 -15.79 0.05 -14.69
CA LEU A 52 -14.37 0.37 -14.83
C LEU A 52 -14.16 1.71 -15.58
N ALA A 53 -15.09 2.04 -16.49
CA ALA A 53 -15.12 3.31 -17.21
C ALA A 53 -15.24 4.56 -16.29
N ASP A 54 -15.81 4.38 -15.11
CA ASP A 54 -16.02 5.44 -14.12
C ASP A 54 -14.84 5.59 -13.16
N ILE A 55 -13.81 4.76 -13.27
CA ILE A 55 -12.61 4.92 -12.45
C ILE A 55 -11.83 6.13 -12.96
N ARG A 56 -11.57 7.08 -12.07
CA ARG A 56 -10.79 8.30 -12.39
C ARG A 56 -9.32 8.13 -12.05
N GLN A 57 -9.03 7.45 -10.94
CA GLN A 57 -7.66 7.32 -10.44
C GLN A 57 -7.46 6.00 -9.72
N VAL A 58 -6.33 5.35 -9.97
CA VAL A 58 -5.82 4.22 -9.18
C VAL A 58 -4.51 4.65 -8.56
N ARG A 59 -4.43 4.64 -7.22
CA ARG A 59 -3.23 5.01 -6.49
C ARG A 59 -2.66 3.83 -5.72
N LEU A 60 -1.36 3.58 -5.87
CA LEU A 60 -0.61 2.61 -5.08
C LEU A 60 0.24 3.35 -4.05
N THR A 61 0.19 2.91 -2.79
CA THR A 61 0.95 3.51 -1.68
C THR A 61 1.56 2.43 -0.81
N PHE A 62 2.69 2.77 -0.19
CA PHE A 62 3.36 1.94 0.79
C PHE A 62 3.23 2.56 2.17
N ARG A 63 2.56 1.88 3.11
CA ARG A 63 2.30 2.40 4.45
C ARG A 63 2.85 1.43 5.49
N PRO A 64 4.13 1.53 5.89
CA PRO A 64 4.64 0.73 6.99
C PRO A 64 3.79 1.02 8.22
N ALA A 65 3.19 -0.03 8.79
CA ALA A 65 2.50 0.05 10.07
C ALA A 65 3.45 -0.49 11.14
N ASN A 66 3.39 0.06 12.36
CA ASN A 66 4.34 -0.25 13.45
C ASN A 66 4.54 -1.76 13.73
N LEU A 67 3.58 -2.62 13.35
CA LEU A 67 3.65 -4.08 13.48
C LEU A 67 4.00 -4.83 12.16
N HIS A 68 3.80 -4.21 11.00
CA HIS A 68 4.10 -4.81 9.69
C HIS A 68 4.81 -3.82 8.77
N THR A 69 6.08 -4.11 8.49
CA THR A 69 6.96 -3.30 7.63
C THR A 69 6.57 -3.32 6.16
N ARG A 70 5.66 -4.21 5.72
CA ARG A 70 5.32 -4.43 4.29
C ARG A 70 3.83 -4.29 3.96
N ARG A 71 3.22 -3.18 4.35
CA ARG A 71 1.82 -2.90 4.02
C ARG A 71 1.73 -2.04 2.74
N TYR A 72 1.26 -2.68 1.67
CA TYR A 72 0.95 -2.07 0.39
C TYR A 72 -0.56 -1.81 0.31
N CYS A 73 -0.93 -0.63 -0.17
CA CYS A 73 -2.31 -0.22 -0.26
C CYS A 73 -2.62 0.27 -1.67
N ALA A 74 -3.79 -0.13 -2.18
CA ALA A 74 -4.33 0.37 -3.43
C ALA A 74 -5.60 1.13 -3.14
N GLU A 75 -5.79 2.21 -3.87
CA GLU A 75 -6.87 3.15 -3.65
C GLU A 75 -7.48 3.53 -4.99
N ILE A 76 -8.76 3.25 -5.15
CA ILE A 76 -9.50 3.46 -6.38
C ILE A 76 -10.47 4.61 -6.15
N THR A 77 -10.29 5.69 -6.91
CA THR A 77 -11.16 6.86 -6.86
C THR A 77 -12.09 6.82 -8.08
N PRO A 78 -13.40 6.61 -7.89
CA PRO A 78 -14.36 6.75 -8.99
C PRO A 78 -14.57 8.23 -9.35
N ARG A 79 -15.20 8.49 -10.50
CA ARG A 79 -15.62 9.84 -10.92
C ARG A 79 -16.68 10.42 -10.00
N ALA A 80 -17.59 9.57 -9.55
CA ALA A 80 -18.64 9.89 -8.59
C ALA A 80 -18.77 8.76 -7.56
N GLY A 81 -19.12 9.11 -6.33
CA GLY A 81 -19.30 8.14 -5.24
C GLY A 81 -18.09 7.98 -4.34
N ARG A 82 -18.04 6.85 -3.63
CA ARG A 82 -17.09 6.60 -2.54
C ARG A 82 -15.78 6.02 -3.06
N LYS A 83 -14.68 6.53 -2.52
CA LYS A 83 -13.33 6.00 -2.74
C LYS A 83 -13.21 4.58 -2.16
N LEU A 84 -12.73 3.65 -2.96
CA LEU A 84 -12.49 2.27 -2.53
C LEU A 84 -11.03 2.11 -2.11
N TRP A 85 -10.80 1.41 -1.00
CA TRP A 85 -9.47 1.20 -0.45
C TRP A 85 -9.25 -0.28 -0.16
N MET A 86 -8.05 -0.76 -0.43
CA MET A 86 -7.63 -2.13 -0.14
C MET A 86 -6.16 -2.19 0.30
N SER A 87 -5.81 -3.21 1.08
CA SER A 87 -4.43 -3.53 1.44
C SER A 87 -4.10 -5.01 1.26
N ASN A 88 -2.81 -5.30 1.05
CA ASN A 88 -2.30 -6.68 1.06
C ASN A 88 -2.43 -7.36 2.42
N VAL A 89 -2.54 -6.59 3.52
CA VAL A 89 -2.63 -7.15 4.88
C VAL A 89 -4.09 -7.26 5.33
N SER A 90 -4.43 -8.36 6.00
CA SER A 90 -5.73 -8.68 6.57
C SER A 90 -5.60 -9.08 8.06
N TRP A 91 -6.58 -8.72 8.89
CA TRP A 91 -6.64 -9.18 10.28
C TRP A 91 -7.22 -10.60 10.37
N ARG A 92 -6.42 -11.54 10.89
CA ARG A 92 -6.84 -12.94 11.14
C ARG A 92 -7.30 -13.16 12.59
N GLY A 93 -6.84 -12.33 13.53
CA GLY A 93 -7.26 -12.36 14.93
C GLY A 93 -6.79 -11.12 15.70
N MET A 94 -6.87 -11.12 17.04
CA MET A 94 -6.56 -9.96 17.89
C MET A 94 -5.09 -9.51 17.82
N VAL A 95 -4.18 -10.41 17.46
CA VAL A 95 -2.73 -10.17 17.41
C VAL A 95 -2.11 -10.55 16.06
N GLU A 96 -2.87 -11.24 15.19
CA GLU A 96 -2.33 -11.82 13.96
C GLU A 96 -2.83 -11.06 12.72
N LEU A 97 -1.87 -10.53 11.97
CA LEU A 97 -2.08 -9.98 10.64
C LEU A 97 -1.48 -10.94 9.61
N GLU A 98 -2.27 -11.24 8.59
CA GLU A 98 -1.89 -12.11 7.48
C GLU A 98 -1.61 -11.27 6.23
N ALA A 99 -0.52 -11.58 5.52
CA ALA A 99 -0.15 -10.89 4.29
C ALA A 99 -0.58 -11.72 3.06
N HIS A 100 -1.52 -11.19 2.29
CA HIS A 100 -2.02 -11.79 1.04
C HIS A 100 -1.30 -11.20 -0.18
N ASP A 101 0.04 -11.20 -0.14
CA ASP A 101 0.89 -10.55 -1.14
C ASP A 101 0.63 -11.04 -2.57
N GLY A 102 0.41 -12.35 -2.74
CA GLY A 102 0.15 -12.96 -4.04
C GLY A 102 -1.20 -12.62 -4.63
N ALA A 103 -2.26 -12.81 -3.84
CA ALA A 103 -3.62 -12.49 -4.27
C ALA A 103 -3.78 -10.99 -4.57
N TYR A 104 -3.19 -10.13 -3.72
CA TYR A 104 -3.19 -8.69 -3.92
C TYR A 104 -2.48 -8.30 -5.24
N THR A 105 -1.29 -8.85 -5.47
CA THR A 105 -0.50 -8.54 -6.69
C THR A 105 -1.17 -9.11 -7.94
N GLY A 106 -1.67 -10.35 -7.88
CA GLY A 106 -2.36 -11.01 -8.99
C GLY A 106 -3.63 -10.27 -9.40
N PHE A 107 -4.46 -9.88 -8.42
CA PHE A 107 -5.66 -9.08 -8.66
C PHE A 107 -5.34 -7.73 -9.30
N LEU A 108 -4.40 -6.96 -8.73
CA LEU A 108 -4.04 -5.65 -9.29
C LEU A 108 -3.48 -5.73 -10.71
N ARG A 109 -2.66 -6.74 -11.01
CA ARG A 109 -2.11 -6.96 -12.36
C ARG A 109 -3.18 -7.22 -13.41
N ARG A 110 -4.35 -7.76 -13.05
CA ARG A 110 -5.49 -7.89 -13.97
C ARG A 110 -6.39 -6.65 -13.97
N LEU A 111 -6.59 -6.03 -12.81
CA LEU A 111 -7.41 -4.84 -12.68
C LEU A 111 -6.85 -3.64 -13.45
N MET A 112 -5.56 -3.32 -13.29
CA MET A 112 -5.00 -2.09 -13.86
C MET A 112 -5.07 -2.05 -15.40
N PRO A 113 -4.70 -3.11 -16.15
CA PRO A 113 -4.90 -3.15 -17.60
C PRO A 113 -6.37 -3.09 -18.02
N ALA A 114 -7.27 -3.78 -17.29
CA ALA A 114 -8.71 -3.73 -17.58
C ALA A 114 -9.27 -2.31 -17.41
N VAL A 115 -8.89 -1.61 -16.36
CA VAL A 115 -9.25 -0.20 -16.14
C VAL A 115 -8.66 0.71 -17.22
N ALA A 116 -7.41 0.50 -17.61
CA ALA A 116 -6.77 1.29 -18.66
C ALA A 116 -7.48 1.13 -20.01
N LYS A 117 -7.97 -0.08 -20.31
CA LYS A 117 -8.75 -0.38 -21.52
C LYS A 117 -10.13 0.28 -21.49
N ALA A 118 -10.85 0.20 -20.37
CA ALA A 118 -12.20 0.75 -20.24
C ALA A 118 -12.23 2.29 -20.06
N ALA A 119 -11.23 2.85 -19.39
CA ALA A 119 -11.08 4.28 -19.13
C ALA A 119 -9.65 4.76 -19.43
N PRO A 120 -9.33 5.10 -20.71
CA PRO A 120 -8.00 5.56 -21.11
C PRO A 120 -7.52 6.84 -20.41
N LYS A 121 -8.44 7.64 -19.87
CA LYS A 121 -8.14 8.88 -19.13
C LYS A 121 -7.86 8.65 -17.63
N THR A 122 -7.80 7.40 -17.18
CA THR A 122 -7.54 7.07 -15.77
C THR A 122 -6.12 7.45 -15.37
N LEU A 123 -5.97 8.11 -14.21
CA LEU A 123 -4.66 8.44 -13.65
C LEU A 123 -4.16 7.30 -12.76
N PHE A 124 -3.04 6.68 -13.16
CA PHE A 124 -2.33 5.68 -12.38
C PHE A 124 -1.19 6.34 -11.61
N ILE A 125 -1.33 6.45 -10.28
CA ILE A 125 -0.43 7.23 -9.42
C ILE A 125 0.30 6.34 -8.42
N ALA A 126 1.61 6.43 -8.40
CA ALA A 126 2.50 5.81 -7.44
C ALA A 126 2.75 6.78 -6.27
N GLY A 127 2.82 6.25 -5.06
CA GLY A 127 3.23 6.99 -3.87
C GLY A 127 2.16 7.90 -3.27
N GLU A 128 2.58 8.66 -2.27
CA GLU A 128 1.71 9.55 -1.49
C GLU A 128 1.56 10.91 -2.20
N PRO A 129 0.49 11.67 -1.93
CA PRO A 129 0.28 12.95 -2.60
C PRO A 129 1.43 13.92 -2.29
N LEU A 130 1.78 14.76 -3.26
CA LEU A 130 2.98 15.60 -3.23
C LEU A 130 3.07 16.48 -1.98
N TRP A 131 1.94 17.04 -1.52
CA TRP A 131 1.90 17.86 -0.31
C TRP A 131 2.31 17.08 0.94
N ARG A 132 1.84 15.82 1.08
CA ARG A 132 2.14 14.96 2.23
C ARG A 132 3.58 14.44 2.15
N TYR A 133 4.02 14.09 0.95
CA TYR A 133 5.41 13.70 0.69
C TYR A 133 6.37 14.85 1.04
N GLY A 134 6.08 16.07 0.59
CA GLY A 134 6.85 17.26 0.89
C GLY A 134 6.87 17.61 2.37
N LEU A 135 5.71 17.53 3.04
CA LEU A 135 5.62 17.74 4.49
C LEU A 135 6.50 16.75 5.26
N ILE A 136 6.43 15.46 4.96
CA ILE A 136 7.24 14.43 5.62
C ILE A 136 8.73 14.58 5.28
N GLY A 137 9.05 14.96 4.03
CA GLY A 137 10.41 15.27 3.63
C GLY A 137 10.98 16.43 4.44
N LEU A 138 10.21 17.52 4.58
CA LEU A 138 10.61 18.70 5.35
C LEU A 138 10.79 18.39 6.84
N THR A 139 9.87 17.64 7.45
CA THR A 139 10.01 17.25 8.86
C THR A 139 11.20 16.31 9.08
N THR A 140 11.49 15.42 8.12
CA THR A 140 12.67 14.55 8.17
C THR A 140 13.95 15.37 8.08
N LEU A 141 14.01 16.36 7.19
CA LEU A 141 15.14 17.30 7.12
C LEU A 141 15.31 18.08 8.42
N GLY A 142 14.21 18.61 8.98
CA GLY A 142 14.24 19.30 10.27
C GLY A 142 14.76 18.40 11.41
N LEU A 143 14.37 17.13 11.42
CA LEU A 143 14.88 16.14 12.39
C LEU A 143 16.39 15.92 12.22
N VAL A 144 16.87 15.76 10.99
CA VAL A 144 18.32 15.63 10.70
C VAL A 144 19.07 16.86 11.21
N PHE A 145 18.57 18.07 10.90
CA PHE A 145 19.17 19.31 11.40
C PHE A 145 19.18 19.37 12.93
N SER A 146 18.09 18.95 13.58
CA SER A 146 17.97 18.95 15.04
C SER A 146 18.96 17.98 15.69
N VAL A 147 19.12 16.78 15.12
CA VAL A 147 20.08 15.79 15.59
C VAL A 147 21.51 16.29 15.44
N ILE A 148 21.87 16.88 14.29
CA ILE A 148 23.20 17.45 14.07
C ILE A 148 23.46 18.62 15.04
N TRP A 149 22.49 19.52 15.19
CA TRP A 149 22.58 20.67 16.08
C TRP A 149 22.83 20.26 17.53
N LEU A 150 22.15 19.23 18.01
CA LEU A 150 22.34 18.69 19.36
C LEU A 150 23.62 17.86 19.51
N ALA A 151 24.08 17.20 18.44
CA ALA A 151 25.29 16.38 18.47
C ALA A 151 26.57 17.21 18.64
N ILE A 152 26.62 18.42 18.08
CA ILE A 152 27.78 19.32 18.18
C ILE A 152 28.17 19.63 19.64
N PRO A 153 27.28 20.20 20.49
CA PRO A 153 27.62 20.46 21.88
C PRO A 153 27.75 19.17 22.70
N ALA A 154 27.03 18.09 22.35
CA ALA A 154 27.18 16.81 23.01
C ALA A 154 28.61 16.25 22.85
N LEU A 155 29.18 16.37 21.65
CA LEU A 155 30.55 15.95 21.35
C LEU A 155 31.58 16.84 22.03
N ALA A 156 31.38 18.17 22.00
CA ALA A 156 32.26 19.12 22.68
C ALA A 156 32.36 18.85 24.20
N ASN A 157 31.24 18.50 24.83
CA ASN A 157 31.18 18.17 26.26
C ASN A 157 31.50 16.69 26.57
N ARG A 158 31.90 15.88 25.58
CA ARG A 158 32.09 14.42 25.70
C ARG A 158 30.92 13.70 26.38
N ASN A 159 29.70 14.18 26.14
CA ASN A 159 28.49 13.58 26.69
C ASN A 159 28.07 12.36 25.84
N TRP A 160 28.74 11.24 26.10
CA TRP A 160 28.50 9.97 25.39
C TRP A 160 27.07 9.46 25.53
N GLY A 161 26.39 9.74 26.64
CA GLY A 161 24.99 9.34 26.85
C GLY A 161 24.05 10.03 25.85
N LEU A 162 24.18 11.35 25.69
CA LEU A 162 23.38 12.10 24.73
C LEU A 162 23.70 11.71 23.28
N ILE A 163 24.98 11.49 22.95
CA ILE A 163 25.39 10.99 21.63
C ILE A 163 24.74 9.63 21.34
N GLY A 164 24.75 8.71 22.32
CA GLY A 164 24.11 7.41 22.20
C GLY A 164 22.61 7.51 21.92
N ILE A 165 21.89 8.37 22.66
CA ILE A 165 20.45 8.58 22.46
C ILE A 165 20.16 9.19 21.07
N LEU A 166 20.92 10.21 20.66
CA LEU A 166 20.76 10.85 19.35
C LEU A 166 21.04 9.86 18.20
N ALA A 167 22.09 9.04 18.33
CA ALA A 167 22.43 8.03 17.34
C ALA A 167 21.35 6.93 17.25
N LEU A 168 20.88 6.43 18.40
CA LEU A 168 19.88 5.38 18.43
C LEU A 168 18.51 5.86 17.98
N LEU A 169 17.93 6.85 18.67
CA LEU A 169 16.56 7.30 18.39
C LEU A 169 16.49 8.16 17.13
N GLY A 170 17.41 9.13 17.00
CA GLY A 170 17.49 9.99 15.83
C GLY A 170 17.82 9.20 14.57
N GLY A 171 18.85 8.34 14.63
CA GLY A 171 19.23 7.47 13.53
C GLY A 171 18.11 6.51 13.11
N TYR A 172 17.46 5.85 14.07
CA TYR A 172 16.31 4.97 13.79
C TYR A 172 15.15 5.71 13.14
N ALA A 173 14.78 6.88 13.67
CA ALA A 173 13.69 7.70 13.11
C ALA A 173 14.02 8.18 11.68
N ILE A 174 15.23 8.68 11.45
CA ILE A 174 15.68 9.11 10.12
C ILE A 174 15.66 7.93 9.14
N TRP A 175 16.11 6.75 9.55
CA TRP A 175 16.08 5.55 8.71
C TRP A 175 14.66 5.13 8.35
N GLN A 176 13.75 5.07 9.32
CA GLN A 176 12.33 4.74 9.10
C GLN A 176 11.67 5.71 8.11
N MET A 177 11.90 7.03 8.30
CA MET A 177 11.35 8.04 7.39
C MET A 177 11.98 7.97 5.99
N SER A 178 13.28 7.66 5.91
CA SER A 178 13.98 7.48 4.63
C SER A 178 13.44 6.27 3.84
N LEU A 179 13.14 5.15 4.51
CA LEU A 179 12.48 4.00 3.87
C LEU A 179 11.08 4.37 3.34
N TRP A 180 10.34 5.18 4.09
CA TRP A 180 9.03 5.66 3.68
C TRP A 180 9.13 6.58 2.45
N LEU A 181 10.04 7.55 2.46
CA LEU A 181 10.24 8.52 1.37
C LEU A 181 10.74 7.84 0.09
N THR A 182 11.66 6.90 0.19
CA THR A 182 12.18 6.19 -0.98
C THR A 182 11.11 5.36 -1.70
N LYS A 183 10.19 4.74 -0.96
CA LYS A 183 9.11 3.91 -1.52
C LYS A 183 7.88 4.70 -1.95
N ASN A 184 7.55 5.82 -1.30
CA ASN A 184 6.35 6.62 -1.58
C ASN A 184 6.58 7.81 -2.50
N ARG A 185 7.61 7.78 -3.35
CA ARG A 185 7.85 8.84 -4.32
C ARG A 185 6.62 9.06 -5.20
N PRO A 186 6.05 10.27 -5.24
CA PRO A 186 4.90 10.57 -6.10
C PRO A 186 5.31 10.44 -7.56
N GLY A 187 4.53 9.72 -8.36
CA GLY A 187 4.78 9.60 -9.79
C GLY A 187 3.58 9.04 -10.53
N LEU A 188 3.53 9.24 -11.85
CA LEU A 188 2.63 8.49 -12.72
C LEU A 188 3.29 7.16 -13.08
N PHE A 189 2.50 6.11 -13.26
CA PHE A 189 3.01 4.81 -13.71
C PHE A 189 2.15 4.23 -14.82
N ASP A 190 2.74 3.35 -15.63
CA ASP A 190 2.02 2.62 -16.68
C ASP A 190 1.27 1.44 -16.04
N PRO A 191 -0.05 1.30 -16.24
CA PRO A 191 -0.84 0.16 -15.76
C PRO A 191 -0.29 -1.21 -16.21
N GLY A 192 0.41 -1.29 -17.35
CA GLY A 192 1.06 -2.52 -17.82
C GLY A 192 2.37 -2.85 -17.11
N GLN A 193 3.01 -1.86 -16.50
CA GLN A 193 4.29 -2.00 -15.79
C GLN A 193 4.23 -1.35 -14.41
N PRO A 194 3.50 -1.94 -13.45
CA PRO A 194 3.33 -1.34 -12.14
C PRO A 194 4.66 -1.26 -11.37
N PRO A 195 4.84 -0.23 -10.51
CA PRO A 195 6.10 0.00 -9.81
C PRO A 195 6.46 -1.16 -8.88
N LYS A 196 7.61 -1.81 -9.12
CA LYS A 196 8.12 -2.92 -8.30
C LYS A 196 8.27 -2.57 -6.81
N ALA A 197 8.46 -1.28 -6.50
CA ALA A 197 8.60 -0.80 -5.12
C ALA A 197 7.28 -0.75 -4.34
N LEU A 198 6.13 -0.75 -5.04
CA LEU A 198 4.78 -0.61 -4.49
C LEU A 198 3.94 -1.88 -4.64
N LEU A 199 4.53 -2.94 -5.20
CA LEU A 199 3.96 -4.27 -5.22
C LEU A 199 4.87 -5.24 -4.47
N PRO A 200 4.30 -6.20 -3.72
CA PRO A 200 5.06 -7.31 -3.17
C PRO A 200 5.84 -8.06 -4.26
N SER A 201 7.16 -8.12 -4.13
CA SER A 201 8.08 -8.67 -5.15
C SER A 201 8.14 -10.20 -5.17
N GLY A 202 7.40 -10.88 -4.29
CA GLY A 202 7.58 -12.31 -4.01
C GLY A 202 6.67 -13.27 -4.77
N VAL A 203 5.78 -12.78 -5.65
CA VAL A 203 4.80 -13.64 -6.32
C VAL A 203 4.90 -13.53 -7.83
N THR A 204 5.52 -14.57 -8.41
CA THR A 204 5.44 -14.90 -9.83
C THR A 204 3.97 -15.18 -10.15
N PRO A 205 3.35 -14.46 -11.10
CA PRO A 205 2.01 -14.81 -11.54
C PRO A 205 2.09 -16.18 -12.24
N PRO A 206 1.10 -17.07 -12.08
CA PRO A 206 1.02 -18.28 -12.89
C PRO A 206 1.04 -17.84 -14.35
N GLN A 207 1.95 -18.44 -15.11
CA GLN A 207 2.01 -18.26 -16.55
C GLN A 207 0.65 -18.70 -17.09
N ALA A 208 0.00 -17.81 -17.84
CA ALA A 208 -1.20 -18.12 -18.59
C ALA A 208 -0.87 -19.10 -19.71
#